data_AF-A0A7R9PLM4-F1
#
_entry.id   AF-A0A7R9PLM4-F1
#
_cell.length_a   1.000
_cell.length_b   1.000
_cell.length_c   1.000
_cell.angle_alpha   90.00
_cell.angle_beta   90.00
_cell.angle_gamma   90.00
#
_symmetry.space_group_name_H-M   'P 1'
#
loop_
_entity.id
_entity.type
_entity.pdbx_description
1 polymer ?
#
loop_
_entity_poly.entity_id
_entity_poly.type
_entity_poly.pdbx_seq_one_letter_code
_entity_poly.pdbx_strand_id
1 'polypeptide(L)'
;MDVVEAKGECKDGKVLRKWSRAMCDSVEDLLTLHYGKHHSTLADEVRSWFLAESHADVALICDGALPLHAHQLILASVSPLVRHILQEMPPQGECGVTIHLPGVEAHHMRHLLDFLYTGQVFVQVKH
;
A
#
# COMPACT_ATOMS: atom_id res chain seq x y z
N MET A 1 -20.19 -18.57 11.00
CA MET A 1 -19.04 -19.37 10.54
C MET A 1 -17.81 -18.81 11.22
N ASP A 2 -17.14 -19.46 12.15
CA ASP A 2 -17.46 -20.53 13.08
C ASP A 2 -16.54 -20.30 14.28
N VAL A 3 -17.05 -20.56 15.48
CA VAL A 3 -16.26 -20.55 16.70
C VAL A 3 -15.31 -21.74 16.63
N VAL A 4 -14.00 -21.55 16.83
CA VAL A 4 -13.10 -22.68 17.06
C VAL A 4 -12.33 -22.46 18.36
N GLU A 5 -12.79 -23.20 19.37
CA GLU A 5 -12.12 -23.44 20.65
C GLU A 5 -10.75 -24.12 20.41
N ALA A 6 -9.70 -23.56 21.00
CA ALA A 6 -8.42 -24.25 21.15
C ALA A 6 -8.37 -24.91 22.53
N LYS A 7 -8.48 -26.24 22.58
CA LYS A 7 -8.16 -27.04 23.77
C LYS A 7 -6.81 -27.71 23.57
N GLY A 8 -5.80 -27.23 24.28
CA GLY A 8 -4.53 -27.90 24.44
C GLY A 8 -4.41 -28.44 25.85
N GLU A 9 -4.26 -29.76 25.99
CA GLU A 9 -3.69 -30.37 27.20
C GLU A 9 -2.72 -31.50 26.83
N CYS A 10 -1.51 -31.38 27.38
CA CYS A 10 -0.50 -32.41 27.55
C CYS A 10 0.09 -32.04 28.93
N LYS A 11 0.18 -32.89 29.95
CA LYS A 11 0.83 -34.20 30.02
C LYS A 11 0.10 -34.98 31.13
N ASP A 12 0.12 -36.31 30.99
CA ASP A 12 -0.43 -37.33 31.90
C ASP A 12 -1.92 -37.71 31.72
N GLY A 13 -2.16 -38.72 30.87
CA GLY A 13 -3.13 -39.76 31.29
C GLY A 13 -4.25 -40.28 30.38
N LYS A 14 -4.06 -40.37 29.04
CA LYS A 14 -4.84 -41.21 28.08
C LYS A 14 -6.28 -40.72 27.78
N VAL A 15 -6.89 -40.91 26.60
CA VAL A 15 -7.06 -42.16 25.83
C VAL A 15 -7.21 -41.91 24.31
N LEU A 16 -6.49 -42.76 23.58
CA LEU A 16 -6.41 -42.99 22.13
C LEU A 16 -7.76 -43.27 21.46
N ARG A 17 -7.97 -42.83 20.19
CA ARG A 17 -8.46 -43.71 19.11
C ARG A 17 -7.96 -43.30 17.71
N LYS A 18 -7.01 -44.12 17.22
CA LYS A 18 -6.71 -44.43 15.81
C LYS A 18 -5.84 -43.44 15.02
N TRP A 19 -4.54 -43.75 14.98
CA TRP A 19 -3.57 -43.17 14.04
C TRP A 19 -3.56 -44.01 12.76
N SER A 20 -3.87 -43.40 11.61
CA SER A 20 -3.54 -43.96 10.30
C SER A 20 -2.18 -43.41 9.90
N ARG A 21 -1.18 -44.29 9.85
CA ARG A 21 0.20 -44.00 9.48
C ARG A 21 0.24 -43.57 8.01
N ALA A 22 0.41 -42.27 7.75
CA ALA A 22 1.01 -41.75 6.54
C ALA A 22 2.07 -40.74 6.95
N MET A 23 3.31 -41.20 6.91
CA MET A 23 4.52 -40.44 7.15
C MET A 23 4.81 -39.68 5.85
N CYS A 24 4.65 -38.35 5.86
CA CYS A 24 5.27 -37.46 4.90
C CYS A 24 6.10 -36.47 5.72
N ASP A 25 7.38 -36.43 5.38
CA ASP A 25 8.47 -35.82 6.11
C ASP A 25 8.36 -34.28 6.09
N SER A 26 8.53 -33.66 7.26
CA SER A 26 8.68 -32.22 7.50
C SER A 26 7.48 -31.31 7.19
N VAL A 27 6.50 -31.26 8.10
CA VAL A 27 5.68 -30.04 8.26
C VAL A 27 6.30 -29.26 9.40
N GLU A 28 7.11 -28.25 9.09
CA GLU A 28 7.44 -27.23 10.10
C GLU A 28 6.11 -26.61 10.54
N ASP A 29 5.82 -26.66 11.84
CA ASP A 29 4.61 -26.04 12.40
C ASP A 29 4.61 -24.55 12.05
N LEU A 30 3.76 -24.15 11.10
CA LEU A 30 3.66 -22.78 10.64
C LEU A 30 2.94 -21.91 11.68
N LEU A 31 3.67 -20.97 12.27
CA LEU A 31 3.12 -19.91 13.12
C LEU A 31 2.83 -18.66 12.27
N THR A 32 1.63 -18.08 12.39
CA THR A 32 1.28 -16.82 11.72
C THR A 32 1.16 -15.68 12.72
N LEU A 33 1.82 -14.55 12.44
CA LEU A 33 1.66 -13.29 13.18
C LEU A 33 0.64 -12.39 12.48
N HIS A 34 -0.35 -11.89 13.21
CA HIS A 34 -1.36 -10.98 12.68
C HIS A 34 -1.37 -9.67 13.46
N TYR A 35 -1.16 -8.55 12.76
CA TYR A 35 -1.30 -7.20 13.30
C TYR A 35 -2.54 -6.53 12.70
N GLY A 36 -3.64 -6.49 13.45
CA GLY A 36 -4.95 -6.04 12.93
C GLY A 36 -5.01 -4.59 12.45
N LYS A 37 -4.08 -3.74 12.88
CA LYS A 37 -3.97 -2.33 12.45
C LYS A 37 -2.89 -2.09 11.39
N HIS A 38 -2.29 -3.16 10.85
CA HIS A 38 -1.17 -3.05 9.91
C HIS A 38 -1.47 -2.12 8.73
N HIS A 39 -2.60 -2.32 8.06
CA HIS A 39 -3.00 -1.53 6.90
C HIS A 39 -3.25 -0.06 7.25
N SER A 40 -3.97 0.22 8.35
CA SER A 40 -4.28 1.60 8.76
C SER A 40 -3.03 2.35 9.22
N THR A 41 -2.16 1.70 9.99
CA THR A 41 -0.89 2.30 10.42
C THR A 41 -0.02 2.68 9.22
N LEU A 42 0.13 1.77 8.25
CA LEU A 42 0.90 2.09 7.04
C LEU A 42 0.27 3.23 6.23
N ALA A 43 -1.05 3.22 6.07
CA ALA A 43 -1.75 4.29 5.35
C ALA A 43 -1.59 5.66 6.05
N ASP A 44 -1.68 5.69 7.39
CA ASP A 44 -1.49 6.90 8.18
C ASP A 44 -0.07 7.46 8.07
N GLU A 45 0.95 6.60 8.07
CA GLU A 45 2.35 6.99 7.87
C GLU A 45 2.62 7.52 6.46
N VAL A 46 2.14 6.82 5.43
CA VAL A 46 2.29 7.28 4.04
C VAL A 46 1.60 8.64 3.84
N ARG A 47 0.43 8.84 4.47
CA ARG A 47 -0.24 10.16 4.48
C ARG A 47 0.60 11.20 5.21
N SER A 48 1.25 10.87 6.32
CA SER A 48 2.12 11.79 7.05
C SER A 48 3.29 12.26 6.18
N TRP A 49 3.90 11.35 5.41
CA TRP A 49 4.96 11.68 4.47
C TRP A 49 4.50 12.58 3.33
N PHE A 50 3.29 12.34 2.80
CA PHE A 50 2.71 13.21 1.78
C PHE A 50 2.47 14.64 2.30
N LEU A 51 1.93 14.78 3.51
CA LEU A 51 1.70 16.10 4.13
C LEU A 51 3.01 16.84 4.46
N ALA A 52 4.07 16.10 4.79
CA ALA A 52 5.39 16.64 5.07
C ALA A 52 6.28 16.81 3.82
N GLU A 53 5.78 16.43 2.63
CA GLU A 53 6.55 16.35 1.38
C GLU A 53 7.87 15.55 1.50
N SER A 54 7.91 14.57 2.40
CA SER A 54 9.07 13.72 2.63
C SER A 54 9.00 12.44 1.79
N HIS A 55 10.14 11.87 1.43
CA HIS A 55 10.24 10.63 0.64
C HIS A 55 9.58 10.70 -0.76
N ALA A 56 9.27 11.91 -1.25
CA ALA A 56 8.76 12.10 -2.59
C ALA A 56 9.86 11.80 -3.64
N ASP A 57 9.60 10.81 -4.47
CA ASP A 57 10.47 10.33 -5.55
C ASP A 57 9.94 10.70 -6.95
N VAL A 58 8.83 11.45 -7.01
CA VAL A 58 8.27 12.02 -8.23
C VAL A 58 7.74 13.45 -8.04
N ALA A 59 7.99 14.30 -9.03
CA ALA A 59 7.43 15.63 -9.16
C ALA A 59 6.48 15.69 -10.37
N LEU A 60 5.26 16.16 -10.16
CA LEU A 60 4.26 16.36 -11.21
C LEU A 60 4.21 17.84 -11.60
N ILE A 61 4.49 18.14 -12.86
CA ILE A 61 4.43 19.51 -13.40
C ILE A 61 3.14 19.67 -14.20
N CYS A 62 2.22 20.47 -13.65
CA CYS A 62 0.93 20.83 -14.24
C CYS A 62 0.98 22.23 -14.86
N ASP A 63 -0.08 22.62 -15.58
CA ASP A 63 -0.11 23.89 -16.32
C ASP A 63 0.04 25.11 -15.38
N GLY A 64 1.10 25.89 -15.61
CA GLY A 64 1.34 27.19 -14.95
C GLY A 64 1.55 27.12 -13.43
N ALA A 65 1.80 25.93 -12.88
CA ALA A 65 1.85 25.70 -11.45
C ALA A 65 3.23 25.24 -10.97
N LEU A 66 3.45 25.39 -9.65
CA LEU A 66 4.59 24.79 -8.98
C LEU A 66 4.49 23.25 -9.03
N PRO A 67 5.64 22.54 -9.04
CA PRO A 67 5.65 21.08 -9.01
C PRO A 67 4.91 20.54 -7.78
N LEU A 68 4.13 19.48 -7.98
CA LEU A 68 3.50 18.73 -6.90
C LEU A 68 4.33 17.48 -6.60
N HIS A 69 4.82 17.38 -5.37
CA HIS A 69 5.62 16.23 -4.91
C HIS A 69 4.73 15.07 -4.50
N ALA A 70 5.07 13.86 -4.93
CA ALA A 70 4.32 12.64 -4.66
C ALA A 70 5.25 11.41 -4.65
N HIS A 71 4.66 10.23 -4.43
CA HIS A 71 5.32 8.95 -4.39
C HIS A 71 4.93 8.08 -5.60
N GLN A 72 5.93 7.59 -6.32
CA GLN A 72 5.80 6.69 -7.46
C GLN A 72 5.02 5.44 -7.08
N LEU A 73 5.29 4.86 -5.90
CA LEU A 73 4.58 3.70 -5.38
C LEU A 73 3.06 3.92 -5.36
N ILE A 74 2.61 5.09 -4.89
CA ILE A 74 1.19 5.40 -4.77
C ILE A 74 0.59 5.63 -6.15
N LEU A 75 1.24 6.41 -7.02
CA LEU A 75 0.75 6.65 -8.38
C LEU A 75 0.70 5.37 -9.23
N ALA A 76 1.72 4.51 -9.15
CA ALA A 76 1.78 3.24 -9.85
C ALA A 76 0.75 2.21 -9.35
N SER A 77 0.33 2.33 -8.09
CA SER A 77 -0.70 1.46 -7.52
C SER A 77 -2.08 1.74 -8.12
N VAL A 78 -2.37 3.01 -8.44
CA VAL A 78 -3.71 3.46 -8.87
C VAL A 78 -3.83 3.74 -10.36
N SER A 79 -2.72 3.94 -11.07
CA SER A 79 -2.72 4.21 -12.50
C SER A 79 -1.84 3.20 -13.26
N PRO A 80 -2.44 2.27 -14.03
CA PRO A 80 -1.69 1.35 -14.87
C PRO A 80 -0.79 2.07 -15.89
N LEU A 81 -1.22 3.23 -16.39
CA LEU A 81 -0.44 4.04 -17.31
C LEU A 81 0.82 4.58 -16.63
N VAL A 82 0.68 5.20 -15.46
CA VAL A 82 1.83 5.74 -14.71
C VAL A 82 2.77 4.62 -14.32
N ARG A 83 2.25 3.47 -13.88
CA ARG A 83 3.08 2.30 -13.60
C ARG A 83 3.91 1.87 -14.80
N HIS A 84 3.30 1.78 -15.99
CA HIS A 84 4.02 1.40 -17.20
C HIS A 84 5.11 2.43 -17.55
N ILE A 85 4.81 3.73 -17.50
CA ILE A 85 5.79 4.80 -17.74
C ILE A 85 6.97 4.70 -16.76
N LEU A 86 6.69 4.49 -15.48
CA LEU A 86 7.73 4.36 -14.44
C LEU A 86 8.62 3.13 -14.62
N GLN A 87 8.06 2.02 -15.14
CA GLN A 87 8.81 0.78 -15.40
C GLN A 87 9.73 0.88 -16.62
N GLU A 88 9.35 1.64 -17.64
CA GLU A 88 10.15 1.82 -18.86
C GLU A 88 11.28 2.85 -18.68
N MET A 89 11.25 3.62 -17.58
CA MET A 89 12.32 4.57 -17.30
C MET A 89 13.57 3.87 -16.75
N PRO A 90 14.77 4.32 -17.17
CA PRO A 90 16.01 3.80 -16.62
C PRO A 90 16.07 4.05 -15.10
N PRO A 91 16.81 3.22 -14.35
CA PRO A 91 17.00 3.40 -12.91
C PRO A 91 17.46 4.83 -12.64
N GLN A 92 16.60 5.60 -12.01
CA GLN A 92 16.87 6.97 -11.64
C GLN A 92 17.81 6.90 -10.43
N GLY A 93 18.97 7.53 -10.51
CA GLY A 93 19.92 7.59 -9.39
C GLY A 93 19.38 8.49 -8.27
N GLU A 94 20.18 9.46 -7.82
CA GLU A 94 19.73 10.43 -6.81
C GLU A 94 18.73 11.47 -7.35
N CYS A 95 18.52 11.52 -8.67
CA CYS A 95 17.60 12.45 -9.31
C CYS A 95 16.19 11.81 -9.37
N GLY A 96 15.19 12.41 -8.72
CA GLY A 96 13.80 11.92 -8.78
C GLY A 96 13.17 12.04 -10.18
N VAL A 97 12.03 11.37 -10.37
CA VAL A 97 11.28 11.42 -11.64
C VAL A 97 10.51 12.73 -11.76
N THR A 98 10.49 13.34 -12.95
CA THR A 98 9.58 14.46 -13.25
C THR A 98 8.61 14.09 -14.37
N ILE A 99 7.30 14.21 -14.12
CA ILE A 99 6.25 13.94 -15.09
C ILE A 99 5.56 15.25 -15.45
N HIS A 100 5.58 15.59 -16.74
CA HIS A 100 4.85 16.74 -17.28
C HIS A 100 3.45 16.33 -17.71
N LEU A 101 2.45 17.06 -17.23
CA LEU A 101 1.04 16.81 -17.50
C LEU A 101 0.39 18.06 -18.11
N PRO A 102 0.71 18.36 -19.38
CA PRO A 102 0.13 19.51 -20.07
C PRO A 102 -1.39 19.32 -20.24
N GLY A 103 -2.17 20.39 -20.07
CA GLY A 103 -3.62 20.36 -20.14
C GLY A 103 -4.30 19.91 -18.83
N VAL A 104 -3.53 19.64 -17.78
CA VAL A 104 -4.06 19.33 -16.45
C VAL A 104 -3.86 20.53 -15.55
N GLU A 105 -4.97 21.08 -15.06
CA GLU A 105 -4.92 22.13 -14.05
C GLU A 105 -4.42 21.58 -12.70
N ALA A 106 -3.48 22.28 -12.08
CA ALA A 106 -2.85 21.82 -10.83
C ALA A 106 -3.85 21.60 -9.68
N HIS A 107 -4.96 22.35 -9.65
CA HIS A 107 -5.97 22.18 -8.61
C HIS A 107 -6.71 20.84 -8.74
N HIS A 108 -7.01 20.39 -9.97
CA HIS A 108 -7.57 19.06 -10.22
C HIS A 108 -6.59 17.97 -9.82
N MET A 109 -5.29 18.15 -10.13
CA MET A 109 -4.26 17.20 -9.74
C MET A 109 -4.11 17.12 -8.22
N ARG A 110 -4.14 18.27 -7.51
CA ARG A 110 -4.11 18.28 -6.04
C ARG A 110 -5.30 17.55 -5.43
N HIS A 111 -6.51 17.78 -5.94
CA HIS A 111 -7.69 17.04 -5.50
C HIS A 111 -7.54 15.52 -5.69
N LEU A 112 -6.99 15.09 -6.83
CA LEU A 112 -6.71 13.68 -7.06
C LEU A 112 -5.69 13.15 -6.05
N LEU A 113 -4.58 13.84 -5.83
CA LEU A 113 -3.57 13.42 -4.85
C LEU A 113 -4.18 13.33 -3.44
N ASP A 114 -4.93 14.33 -3.00
CA ASP A 114 -5.59 14.32 -1.70
C ASP A 114 -6.53 13.11 -1.57
N PHE A 115 -7.28 12.77 -2.62
CA PHE A 115 -8.08 11.55 -2.67
C PHE A 115 -7.24 10.28 -2.56
N LEU A 116 -6.11 10.19 -3.26
CA LEU A 116 -5.24 9.01 -3.23
C LEU A 116 -4.61 8.76 -1.86
N TYR A 117 -4.20 9.83 -1.15
CA TYR A 117 -3.53 9.71 0.15
C TYR A 117 -4.49 9.67 1.35
N THR A 118 -5.73 10.13 1.19
CA THR A 118 -6.69 10.20 2.30
C THR A 118 -7.94 9.35 2.10
N GLY A 119 -8.18 8.86 0.88
CA GLY A 119 -9.38 8.13 0.48
C GLY A 119 -10.60 9.02 0.21
N GLN A 120 -10.50 10.35 0.35
CA GLN A 120 -11.61 11.28 0.15
C GLN A 120 -11.12 12.65 -0.34
N VAL A 121 -11.99 13.40 -1.01
CA VAL A 121 -11.68 14.77 -1.42
C VAL A 121 -12.96 15.60 -1.50
N PHE A 122 -12.86 16.89 -1.20
CA PHE A 122 -13.93 17.86 -1.39
C PHE A 122 -13.68 18.65 -2.67
N VAL A 123 -14.60 18.55 -3.63
CA VAL A 123 -14.53 19.28 -4.90
C VAL A 123 -15.66 20.30 -4.94
N GLN A 124 -15.34 21.56 -5.25
CA GLN A 124 -16.36 22.59 -5.47
C GLN A 124 -16.89 22.48 -6.90
N VAL A 125 -18.17 22.19 -7.04
CA VAL A 125 -18.84 22.22 -8.34
C VAL A 125 -19.13 23.69 -8.66
N LYS A 126 -18.46 24.25 -9.67
CA LYS A 126 -18.84 25.56 -10.22
C LYS A 126 -20.19 25.40 -10.92
N HIS A 127 -21.19 26.11 -10.42
CA HIS A 127 -22.50 26.27 -11.07
C HIS A 127 -22.39 27.16 -12.32
#